data_AF-A0A0P8AFK4-F1
#
_entry.id   AF-A0A0P8AFK4-F1
#
_cell.length_a   1.000
_cell.length_b   1.000
_cell.length_c   1.000
_cell.angle_alpha   90.00
_cell.angle_beta   90.00
_cell.angle_gamma   90.00
#
_symmetry.space_group_name_H-M   'P 1'
#
loop_
_entity.id
_entity.type
_entity.pdbx_description
1 polymer ?
#
loop_
_entity_poly.entity_id
_entity_poly.type
_entity_poly.pdbx_seq_one_letter_code
_entity_poly.pdbx_strand_id
1 'polypeptide(L)'
;MISRRKAGLVLGPVLFLFILLSDIEGISWEAKSIAASTAWIACWWLTEAIPIPATSLLPIILFPLLGALEVGKVTAEYGNQIIFLLIGGFFIAIAMEKWGLHVRIALHIIRTIGTSPRKTIAGFMAATAFISAWISNTATA
;
A
#
# COMPACT_ATOMS: atom_id res chain seq x y z
N MET A 1 -5.44 -23.93 17.51
CA MET A 1 -4.88 -22.56 17.47
C MET A 1 -5.56 -21.79 16.34
N ILE A 2 -6.19 -20.66 16.65
CA ILE A 2 -6.81 -19.81 15.62
C ILE A 2 -5.68 -19.08 14.88
N SER A 3 -5.64 -19.20 13.54
CA SER A 3 -4.69 -18.44 12.72
C SER A 3 -4.99 -16.95 12.78
N ARG A 4 -3.96 -16.09 12.78
CA ARG A 4 -4.11 -14.62 12.79
C ARG A 4 -5.10 -14.12 11.73
N ARG A 5 -5.09 -14.72 10.54
CA ARG A 5 -6.05 -14.41 9.45
C ARG A 5 -7.50 -14.72 9.84
N LYS A 6 -7.73 -15.89 10.44
CA LYS A 6 -9.07 -16.32 10.89
C LYS A 6 -9.58 -15.46 12.06
N ALA A 7 -8.69 -15.08 12.97
CA ALA A 7 -9.02 -14.16 14.04
C ALA A 7 -9.40 -12.77 13.48
N GLY A 8 -8.61 -12.25 12.53
CA GLY A 8 -8.86 -10.97 11.87
C GLY A 8 -10.21 -10.90 11.14
N LEU A 9 -10.60 -11.98 10.45
CA LEU A 9 -11.89 -12.06 9.75
C LEU A 9 -13.09 -11.76 10.67
N VAL A 10 -13.03 -12.20 11.93
CA VAL A 10 -14.09 -11.97 12.92
C VAL A 10 -13.85 -10.67 13.69
N LEU A 11 -12.60 -10.40 14.07
CA LEU A 11 -12.24 -9.25 14.91
C LEU A 11 -12.55 -7.91 14.23
N GLY A 12 -12.34 -7.78 12.91
CA GLY A 12 -12.64 -6.55 12.16
C GLY A 12 -14.11 -6.12 12.27
N PRO A 13 -15.07 -6.97 11.86
CA PRO A 13 -16.50 -6.70 12.03
C PRO A 13 -16.92 -6.49 13.48
N VAL A 14 -16.33 -7.22 14.44
CA VAL A 14 -16.63 -7.05 15.87
C VAL A 14 -16.19 -5.67 16.35
N LEU A 15 -14.99 -5.21 16.00
CA LEU A 15 -14.51 -3.88 16.33
C LEU A 15 -15.36 -2.78 15.68
N PHE A 16 -15.77 -2.98 14.43
CA PHE A 16 -16.70 -2.09 13.74
C PHE A 16 -18.01 -1.92 14.52
N LEU A 17 -18.66 -3.04 14.87
CA LEU A 17 -19.92 -3.02 15.61
C LEU A 17 -19.74 -2.42 17.00
N PHE A 18 -18.65 -2.77 17.69
CA PHE A 18 -18.35 -2.23 19.01
C PHE A 18 -18.24 -0.70 18.97
N ILE A 19 -17.49 -0.13 18.03
CA ILE A 19 -17.35 1.33 17.89
C ILE A 19 -18.67 1.96 17.47
N LEU A 20 -19.40 1.38 16.52
CA LEU A 20 -20.66 1.92 16.02
C LEU A 20 -21.76 1.95 17.10
N LEU A 21 -21.75 0.99 18.02
CA LEU A 21 -22.71 0.88 19.12
C LEU A 21 -22.27 1.60 20.39
N SER A 22 -20.98 1.95 20.53
CA SER A 22 -20.46 2.69 21.69
C SER A 22 -21.04 4.09 21.74
N ASP A 23 -21.54 4.53 22.88
CA ASP A 23 -21.97 5.91 23.05
C ASP A 23 -20.75 6.80 23.29
N ILE A 24 -20.38 7.59 22.29
CA ILE A 24 -19.22 8.49 22.36
C ILE A 24 -19.74 9.91 22.26
N GLU A 25 -19.78 10.60 23.39
CA GLU A 25 -20.25 11.97 23.48
C GLU A 25 -19.41 12.90 22.59
N GLY A 26 -20.08 13.81 21.87
CA GLY A 26 -19.43 14.86 21.10
C GLY A 26 -18.93 14.48 19.70
N ILE A 27 -19.19 13.26 19.21
CA ILE A 27 -18.80 12.84 17.85
C ILE A 27 -20.03 12.75 16.93
N SER A 28 -19.90 13.27 15.70
CA SER A 28 -20.95 13.16 14.68
C SER A 28 -21.12 11.72 14.18
N TRP A 29 -22.30 11.40 13.65
CA TRP A 29 -22.57 10.07 13.09
C TRP A 29 -21.60 9.68 11.97
N GLU A 30 -21.25 10.63 11.11
CA GLU A 30 -20.34 10.45 9.99
C GLU A 30 -18.93 10.12 10.47
N ALA A 31 -18.42 10.88 11.45
CA ALA A 31 -17.11 10.66 12.04
C ALA A 31 -17.02 9.28 12.73
N LYS A 32 -18.06 8.90 13.47
CA LYS A 32 -18.17 7.59 14.11
C LYS A 32 -18.19 6.45 13.09
N SER A 33 -18.96 6.60 12.01
CA SER A 33 -19.07 5.63 10.92
C SER A 33 -17.74 5.41 10.19
N ILE A 34 -17.01 6.50 9.92
CA ILE A 34 -15.68 6.44 9.32
C ILE A 34 -14.69 5.78 10.28
N ALA A 35 -14.70 6.13 11.57
CA ALA A 35 -13.82 5.53 12.57
C ALA A 35 -14.05 4.02 12.72
N ALA A 36 -15.32 3.58 12.83
CA ALA A 36 -15.68 2.17 12.92
C ALA A 36 -15.20 1.38 11.70
N SER A 37 -15.46 1.91 10.50
CA SER A 37 -15.02 1.30 9.23
C SER A 37 -13.49 1.24 9.14
N THR A 38 -12.80 2.28 9.58
CA THR A 38 -11.33 2.35 9.61
C THR A 38 -10.75 1.29 10.55
N ALA A 39 -11.36 1.07 11.71
CA ALA A 39 -10.92 0.03 12.63
C ALA A 39 -11.03 -1.38 12.03
N TRP A 40 -12.10 -1.67 11.28
CA TRP A 40 -12.22 -2.92 10.53
C TRP A 40 -11.10 -3.03 9.50
N ILE A 41 -10.95 -2.03 8.63
CA ILE A 41 -9.95 -2.02 7.56
C ILE A 41 -8.54 -2.22 8.12
N ALA A 42 -8.19 -1.48 9.18
CA ALA A 42 -6.90 -1.59 9.84
C ALA A 42 -6.68 -2.99 10.43
N CYS A 43 -7.69 -3.58 11.07
CA CYS A 43 -7.62 -4.95 11.57
C CYS A 43 -7.34 -5.95 10.43
N TRP A 44 -8.04 -5.82 9.31
CA TRP A 44 -7.88 -6.70 8.15
C TRP A 44 -6.55 -6.50 7.42
N TRP A 45 -6.01 -5.28 7.37
CA TRP A 45 -4.65 -5.03 6.86
C TRP A 45 -3.58 -5.66 7.76
N LEU A 46 -3.65 -5.46 9.08
CA LEU A 46 -2.66 -5.99 10.02
C LEU A 46 -2.67 -7.52 10.10
N THR A 47 -3.84 -8.13 9.96
CA THR A 47 -4.00 -9.58 10.05
C THR A 47 -3.94 -10.29 8.70
N GLU A 48 -3.96 -9.53 7.59
CA GLU A 48 -4.16 -10.03 6.24
C GLU A 48 -5.34 -11.01 6.14
N ALA A 49 -6.47 -10.64 6.75
CA ALA A 49 -7.66 -11.48 6.82
C ALA A 49 -8.17 -11.89 5.42
N ILE A 50 -8.11 -10.95 4.47
CA ILE A 50 -8.30 -11.14 3.02
C ILE A 50 -7.24 -10.33 2.26
N PRO A 51 -7.09 -10.47 0.92
CA PRO A 51 -6.13 -9.69 0.16
C PRO A 51 -6.28 -8.18 0.39
N ILE A 52 -5.16 -7.47 0.59
CA ILE A 52 -5.11 -6.03 0.85
C ILE A 52 -5.97 -5.23 -0.13
N PRO A 53 -5.95 -5.48 -1.46
CA PRO A 53 -6.80 -4.75 -2.40
C PRO A 53 -8.29 -4.92 -2.13
N ALA A 54 -8.73 -6.11 -1.74
CA ALA A 54 -10.14 -6.38 -1.43
C ALA A 54 -10.58 -5.64 -0.15
N THR A 55 -9.75 -5.65 0.90
CA THR A 55 -9.98 -4.84 2.11
C THR A 55 -10.06 -3.35 1.78
N SER A 56 -9.18 -2.86 0.90
CA SER A 56 -9.15 -1.46 0.48
C SER A 56 -10.39 -1.01 -0.30
N LEU A 57 -11.26 -1.92 -0.77
CA LEU A 57 -12.52 -1.58 -1.43
C LEU A 57 -13.70 -1.43 -0.45
N LEU A 58 -13.54 -1.84 0.82
CA LEU A 58 -14.59 -1.73 1.83
C LEU A 58 -15.16 -0.31 1.99
N PRO A 59 -14.38 0.79 1.96
CA PRO A 59 -14.91 2.15 2.07
C PRO A 59 -16.01 2.47 1.05
N ILE A 60 -15.88 1.97 -0.19
CA ILE A 60 -16.86 2.18 -1.28
C ILE A 60 -18.25 1.67 -0.89
N ILE A 61 -18.30 0.64 -0.05
CA ILE A 61 -19.55 0.04 0.42
C ILE A 61 -19.95 0.65 1.76
N LEU A 62 -19.03 0.67 2.73
CA LEU A 62 -19.34 1.02 4.13
C LEU A 62 -19.73 2.49 4.29
N PHE A 63 -19.01 3.42 3.66
CA PHE A 63 -19.29 4.85 3.88
C PHE A 63 -20.64 5.27 3.30
N PRO A 64 -21.04 4.86 2.08
CA PRO A 64 -22.37 5.16 1.57
C PRO A 64 -23.48 4.41 2.30
N LEU A 65 -23.25 3.14 2.69
CA LEU A 65 -24.23 2.35 3.43
C LEU A 65 -24.59 2.98 4.79
N LEU A 66 -23.60 3.57 5.45
CA LEU A 66 -23.78 4.28 6.72
C LEU A 66 -24.27 5.73 6.54
N GLY A 67 -24.41 6.21 5.30
CA GLY A 67 -24.74 7.61 5.02
C GLY A 67 -23.63 8.60 5.40
N ALA A 68 -22.40 8.13 5.62
CA ALA A 68 -21.28 8.96 6.04
C ALA A 68 -20.70 9.79 4.88
N LEU A 69 -20.64 9.22 3.68
CA LEU A 69 -20.20 9.89 2.45
C LEU A 69 -20.97 9.38 1.23
N GLU A 70 -21.20 10.25 0.26
CA GLU A 70 -21.77 9.87 -1.03
C GLU A 70 -20.82 8.98 -1.83
N VAL A 71 -21.38 7.99 -2.56
CA VAL A 71 -20.61 7.04 -3.38
C VAL A 71 -19.60 7.76 -4.28
N GLY A 72 -20.03 8.84 -4.95
CA GLY A 72 -19.18 9.61 -5.87
C GLY A 72 -17.92 10.17 -5.20
N LYS A 73 -18.06 10.72 -3.98
CA LYS A 73 -16.94 11.27 -3.21
C LYS A 73 -15.96 10.17 -2.80
N VAL A 74 -16.46 9.01 -2.40
CA VAL A 74 -15.62 7.88 -2.00
C VAL A 74 -14.87 7.30 -3.20
N THR A 75 -15.57 7.11 -4.33
CA THR A 75 -14.95 6.54 -5.54
C THR A 75 -13.95 7.48 -6.21
N ALA A 76 -14.11 8.80 -6.06
CA ALA A 76 -13.17 9.79 -6.60
C ALA A 76 -11.75 9.61 -6.06
N GLU A 77 -11.59 9.18 -4.80
CA GLU A 77 -10.28 8.92 -4.20
C GLU A 77 -9.54 7.73 -4.85
N TYR A 78 -10.27 6.77 -5.45
CA TYR A 78 -9.66 5.68 -6.22
C TYR A 78 -9.19 6.12 -7.62
N GLY A 79 -9.62 7.31 -8.05
CA GLY A 79 -9.17 7.99 -9.27
C GLY A 79 -8.19 9.14 -9.02
N ASN A 80 -7.59 9.21 -7.83
CA ASN A 80 -6.65 10.28 -7.47
C ASN A 80 -5.44 10.30 -8.43
N GLN A 81 -4.97 11.50 -8.79
CA GLN A 81 -3.83 11.70 -9.71
C GLN A 81 -2.56 10.96 -9.25
N ILE A 82 -2.35 10.81 -7.94
CA ILE A 82 -1.20 10.08 -7.38
C ILE A 82 -1.23 8.60 -7.79
N ILE A 83 -2.41 7.98 -7.91
CA ILE A 83 -2.54 6.59 -8.35
C ILE A 83 -2.05 6.44 -9.79
N PHE A 84 -2.46 7.37 -10.67
CA PHE A 84 -1.99 7.39 -12.07
C PHE A 84 -0.49 7.67 -12.18
N LEU A 85 0.05 8.54 -11.33
CA LEU A 85 1.50 8.77 -11.24
C LEU A 85 2.25 7.48 -10.88
N LEU A 86 1.77 6.73 -9.88
CA LEU A 86 2.36 5.45 -9.48
C LEU A 86 2.29 4.41 -10.60
N ILE A 87 1.14 4.30 -11.30
CA ILE A 87 0.98 3.42 -12.47
C ILE A 87 1.97 3.80 -13.58
N GLY A 88 2.13 5.11 -13.85
CA GLY A 88 3.14 5.61 -14.79
C GLY A 88 4.56 5.22 -14.39
N GLY A 89 4.89 5.33 -13.10
CA GLY A 89 6.15 4.85 -12.54
C GLY A 89 6.38 3.35 -12.76
N PHE A 90 5.35 2.52 -12.54
CA PHE A 90 5.43 1.08 -12.83
C PHE A 90 5.64 0.78 -14.31
N PHE A 91 4.99 1.52 -15.23
CA PHE A 91 5.24 1.35 -16.66
C PHE A 91 6.69 1.68 -17.04
N ILE A 92 7.26 2.74 -16.47
CA ILE A 92 8.67 3.08 -16.67
C ILE A 92 9.57 1.96 -16.14
N ALA A 93 9.31 1.47 -14.91
CA ALA A 93 10.08 0.38 -14.31
C ALA A 93 10.04 -0.89 -15.17
N ILE A 94 8.85 -1.31 -15.63
CA ILE A 94 8.68 -2.47 -16.52
C ILE A 94 9.41 -2.26 -17.86
N ALA A 95 9.35 -1.04 -18.43
CA ALA A 95 10.10 -0.74 -19.64
C ALA A 95 11.62 -0.84 -19.40
N MET A 96 12.13 -0.28 -18.30
CA MET A 96 13.54 -0.39 -17.92
C MET A 96 13.99 -1.84 -17.74
N GLU A 97 13.12 -2.69 -17.17
CA GLU A 97 13.35 -4.13 -17.03
C GLU A 97 13.41 -4.80 -18.40
N LYS A 98 12.37 -4.62 -19.23
CA LYS A 98 12.24 -5.21 -20.56
C LYS A 98 13.42 -4.90 -21.48
N TRP A 99 13.95 -3.69 -21.40
CA TRP A 99 15.10 -3.27 -22.22
C TRP A 99 16.45 -3.55 -21.56
N GLY A 100 16.50 -4.13 -20.35
CA GLY A 100 17.74 -4.37 -19.61
C GLY A 100 18.51 -3.09 -19.24
N LEU A 101 17.81 -1.95 -19.14
CA LEU A 101 18.45 -0.66 -18.87
C LEU A 101 19.08 -0.62 -17.48
N HIS A 102 18.39 -1.15 -16.47
CA HIS A 102 18.87 -1.27 -15.10
C HIS A 102 20.21 -2.05 -15.02
N VAL A 103 20.37 -3.14 -15.79
CA VAL A 103 21.64 -3.89 -15.89
C VAL A 103 22.75 -3.06 -16.51
N ARG A 104 22.46 -2.33 -17.59
CA ARG A 104 23.46 -1.43 -18.22
C ARG A 104 23.93 -0.35 -17.26
N ILE A 105 23.01 0.25 -16.50
CA ILE A 105 23.32 1.25 -15.47
C ILE A 105 24.21 0.63 -14.38
N ALA A 106 23.84 -0.54 -13.86
CA ALA A 106 24.62 -1.23 -12.83
C ALA A 106 26.04 -1.57 -13.31
N LEU A 107 26.18 -2.13 -14.51
CA LEU A 107 27.50 -2.45 -15.09
C LEU A 107 28.34 -1.19 -15.34
N HIS A 108 27.72 -0.07 -15.73
CA HIS A 108 28.42 1.21 -15.88
C HIS A 108 28.96 1.72 -14.54
N ILE A 109 28.15 1.66 -13.48
CA ILE A 109 28.55 2.03 -12.11
C ILE A 109 29.70 1.13 -11.62
N ILE A 110 29.61 -0.19 -11.81
CA ILE A 110 30.69 -1.11 -11.40
C ILE A 110 31.98 -0.81 -12.18
N ARG A 111 31.87 -0.55 -13.49
CA ARG A 111 33.01 -0.24 -14.34
C ARG A 111 33.72 1.06 -13.92
N THR A 112 32.99 2.07 -13.47
CA THR A 112 33.61 3.36 -13.06
C THR A 112 34.30 3.27 -11.69
N ILE A 113 33.79 2.45 -10.77
CA ILE A 113 34.32 2.35 -9.40
C ILE A 113 35.51 1.37 -9.32
N GLY A 114 35.61 0.40 -10.24
CA GLY A 114 36.74 -0.53 -10.35
C GLY A 114 36.55 -1.83 -9.56
N THR A 115 37.61 -2.65 -9.46
CA THR A 115 37.51 -4.08 -9.07
C THR A 115 37.99 -4.41 -7.65
N SER A 116 38.34 -3.43 -6.81
CA SER A 116 38.74 -3.75 -5.43
C SER A 116 37.50 -4.16 -4.60
N PRO A 117 37.59 -5.14 -3.68
CA PRO A 117 36.42 -5.66 -2.96
C PRO A 117 35.56 -4.58 -2.28
N ARG A 118 36.19 -3.60 -1.63
CA ARG A 118 35.48 -2.47 -0.98
C ARG A 118 34.77 -1.57 -2.00
N LYS A 119 35.42 -1.33 -3.13
CA LYS A 119 34.90 -0.49 -4.23
C LYS A 119 33.73 -1.18 -4.93
N THR A 120 33.82 -2.49 -5.15
CA THR A 120 32.73 -3.29 -5.70
C THR A 120 31.51 -3.27 -4.79
N ILE A 121 31.68 -3.45 -3.47
CA ILE A 121 30.57 -3.38 -2.50
C ILE A 121 29.92 -1.99 -2.52
N ALA A 122 30.71 -0.91 -2.47
CA ALA A 122 30.19 0.45 -2.55
C ALA A 122 29.45 0.71 -3.86
N GLY A 123 29.93 0.15 -4.97
CA GLY A 123 29.28 0.23 -6.27
C GLY A 123 27.94 -0.50 -6.33
N PHE A 124 27.84 -1.68 -5.72
CA PHE A 124 26.56 -2.36 -5.56
C PHE A 124 25.59 -1.55 -4.69
N MET A 125 26.02 -1.04 -3.54
CA MET A 125 25.17 -0.21 -2.69
C MET A 125 24.66 1.05 -3.42
N ALA A 126 25.53 1.73 -4.17
CA ALA A 126 25.16 2.91 -4.95
C ALA A 126 24.20 2.57 -6.11
N ALA A 127 24.46 1.48 -6.83
CA ALA A 127 23.58 1.01 -7.90
C ALA A 127 22.20 0.62 -7.36
N THR A 128 22.14 -0.17 -6.29
CA THR A 128 20.89 -0.55 -5.62
C THR A 128 20.13 0.68 -5.13
N ALA A 129 20.80 1.62 -4.44
CA ALA A 129 20.14 2.83 -3.94
C ALA A 129 19.59 3.71 -5.08
N PHE A 130 20.38 3.88 -6.16
CA PHE A 130 19.95 4.66 -7.31
C PHE A 130 18.79 3.99 -8.03
N ILE A 131 18.87 2.69 -8.31
CA ILE A 131 17.82 1.95 -9.00
C ILE A 131 16.54 1.91 -8.14
N SER A 132 16.66 1.69 -6.83
CA SER A 132 15.56 1.67 -5.86
C SER A 132 14.84 3.01 -5.72
N ALA A 133 15.46 4.12 -6.08
CA ALA A 133 14.81 5.43 -6.05
C ALA A 133 13.77 5.60 -7.18
N TRP A 134 13.93 4.85 -8.28
CA TRP A 134 13.08 4.94 -9.48
C TRP A 134 12.23 3.69 -9.71
N ILE A 135 12.62 2.56 -9.13
CA ILE A 135 11.98 1.26 -9.24
C ILE A 135 11.49 0.82 -7.86
N SER A 136 10.33 0.15 -7.81
CA SER A 136 9.80 -0.41 -6.56
C SER A 136 10.87 -1.23 -5.82
N ASN A 137 10.92 -1.09 -4.49
CA ASN A 137 11.84 -1.82 -3.62
C ASN A 137 11.83 -3.33 -3.88
N THR A 138 10.65 -3.90 -4.19
CA THR A 138 10.49 -5.34 -4.48
C THR A 138 11.07 -5.75 -5.83
N ALA A 139 11.15 -4.84 -6.80
CA ALA A 139 11.78 -5.11 -8.11
C ALA A 139 13.28 -4.81 -8.11
N THR A 140 13.80 -4.19 -7.04
CA THR A 140 15.23 -3.87 -6.90
C THR A 140 16.00 -4.91 -6.09
N ALA A 141 15.32 -5.66 -5.21
CA ALA A 141 15.86 -6.74 -4.39
C ALA A 141 16.03 -8.05 -5.19
#